data_AF-A0A0C2DBY9-F1
#
_entry.id   AF-A0A0C2DBY9-F1
#
_cell.length_a   1.000
_cell.length_b   1.000
_cell.length_c   1.000
_cell.angle_alpha   90.00
_cell.angle_beta   90.00
_cell.angle_gamma   90.00
#
_symmetry.space_group_name_H-M   'P 1'
#
loop_
_entity.id
_entity.type
_entity.pdbx_description
1 polymer ?
#
loop_
_entity_poly.entity_id
_entity_poly.type
_entity_poly.pdbx_seq_one_letter_code
_entity_poly.pdbx_strand_id
1 'polypeptide(L)'
;MSSAPTESSQPATDLRQAYRNCSPRPLRSDHPWYTDLGAARGGDLKPRIIQRFEFKETGVPGLRDTWMRLLLLGLRGSGKTTEIHRLAAELRHRYVVLYLEANTELNAEDFDLSELILSIAVGVERHMREFEQKPLPKEALEGLQRWFAKVTRENIEERVAQVEVQGKLTAEGAPLPAKYFTSVLGMLKRTSTEREKVVQQIRKYPAELVAYANDLLRAAQEPLGDRELLVVVDNLDRYNPDTLDRCMSAGAEHLQSLDVNLIFTPPVSLLLDPRSEPLNNLYQTEFMFTPALRRADDPPDTVDEPARGLFREALSKRMDLEAVFANPDAVLDRVLQHTGGSLRDLMEHLREAFVLAQGPKLTVADVDAALHKRVGIIRDQVRISGKAELLAAIERTHSLPEGTEALQLLYRRYILKYNGEEWYALHPYVRSLPEVQRFLGPKTSAS
;
A
#
# COMPACT_ATOMS: atom_id res chain seq x y z
N MET A 1 5.06 13.43 -13.90
CA MET A 1 5.83 13.29 -12.64
C MET A 1 6.38 14.65 -12.25
N SER A 2 5.99 15.20 -11.09
CA SER A 2 6.79 16.27 -10.47
C SER A 2 8.16 15.66 -10.16
N SER A 3 9.23 16.30 -10.64
CA SER A 3 10.61 15.85 -10.40
C SER A 3 10.88 15.87 -8.90
N ALA A 4 10.68 14.72 -8.25
CA ALA A 4 11.19 14.50 -6.92
C ALA A 4 12.71 14.78 -6.95
N PRO A 5 13.25 15.48 -5.93
CA PRO A 5 14.69 15.75 -5.89
C PRO A 5 15.43 14.43 -6.06
N THR A 6 16.41 14.40 -6.96
CA THR A 6 17.31 13.26 -7.17
C THR A 6 17.87 12.84 -5.81
N GLU A 7 17.28 11.79 -5.22
CA GLU A 7 17.82 11.17 -4.02
C GLU A 7 19.24 10.75 -4.37
N SER A 8 20.21 11.33 -3.65
CA SER A 8 21.63 10.96 -3.77
C SER A 8 21.72 9.46 -3.61
N SER A 9 22.06 8.74 -4.69
CA SER A 9 22.19 7.29 -4.67
C SER A 9 23.44 6.82 -3.91
N GLN A 10 24.29 7.74 -3.48
CA GLN A 10 25.53 7.43 -2.78
C GLN A 10 25.25 7.01 -1.33
N PRO A 11 25.94 5.97 -0.83
CA PRO A 11 25.96 5.65 0.58
C PRO A 11 26.41 6.87 1.41
N ALA A 12 25.63 7.21 2.43
CA ALA A 12 25.96 8.25 3.38
C ALA A 12 27.22 7.91 4.18
N THR A 13 28.07 8.91 4.42
CA THR A 13 29.27 8.78 5.27
C THR A 13 29.16 9.57 6.57
N ASP A 14 28.02 10.22 6.82
CA ASP A 14 27.74 11.00 8.03
C ASP A 14 26.26 10.84 8.46
N LEU A 15 25.95 11.18 9.72
CA LEU A 15 24.61 11.00 10.30
C LEU A 15 23.52 11.83 9.58
N ARG A 16 23.86 13.01 9.06
CA ARG A 16 22.90 13.91 8.41
C ARG A 16 22.46 13.35 7.06
N GLN A 17 23.41 12.81 6.30
CA GLN A 17 23.14 12.10 5.05
C GLN A 17 22.41 10.79 5.34
N ALA A 18 22.84 10.03 6.36
CA ALA A 18 22.19 8.77 6.74
C ALA A 18 20.73 8.99 7.14
N TYR A 19 20.43 10.06 7.89
CA TYR A 19 19.07 10.49 8.19
C TYR A 19 18.23 10.68 6.92
N ARG A 20 18.76 11.35 5.90
CA ARG A 20 18.07 11.56 4.62
C ARG A 20 17.85 10.24 3.87
N ASN A 21 18.87 9.39 3.81
CA ASN A 21 18.85 8.11 3.10
C ASN A 21 17.95 7.05 3.77
N CYS A 22 17.68 7.18 5.07
CA CYS A 22 16.73 6.35 5.82
C CYS A 22 15.28 6.86 5.73
N SER A 23 14.90 7.61 4.70
CA SER A 23 13.50 8.01 4.50
C SER A 23 12.61 6.77 4.26
N PRO A 24 11.49 6.57 5.00
CA PRO A 24 10.64 5.39 4.85
C PRO A 24 9.66 5.51 3.66
N ARG A 25 10.14 6.02 2.53
CA ARG A 25 9.35 6.16 1.30
C ARG A 25 9.47 4.89 0.45
N PRO A 26 8.42 4.54 -0.32
CA PRO A 26 8.54 3.48 -1.30
C PRO A 26 9.66 3.76 -2.29
N LEU A 27 10.38 2.70 -2.68
CA LEU A 27 11.42 2.81 -3.69
C LEU A 27 10.81 2.67 -5.09
N ARG A 28 11.40 3.37 -6.07
CA ARG A 28 11.18 3.11 -7.50
C ARG A 28 11.79 1.77 -7.90
N SER A 29 11.33 1.24 -9.03
CA SER A 29 11.69 -0.11 -9.49
C SER A 29 13.20 -0.33 -9.68
N ASP A 30 13.92 0.69 -10.15
CA ASP A 30 15.34 0.70 -10.46
C ASP A 30 16.21 1.29 -9.33
N HIS A 31 15.65 1.49 -8.14
CA HIS A 31 16.37 2.18 -7.07
C HIS A 31 17.56 1.34 -6.57
N PRO A 32 18.79 1.90 -6.50
CA PRO A 32 19.98 1.16 -6.09
C PRO A 32 19.94 0.65 -4.65
N TRP A 33 19.12 1.29 -3.79
CA TRP A 33 18.90 0.86 -2.40
C TRP A 33 17.98 -0.35 -2.23
N TYR A 34 17.38 -0.85 -3.32
CA TYR A 34 16.54 -2.03 -3.25
C TYR A 34 17.37 -3.25 -2.80
N THR A 35 16.80 -4.03 -1.88
CA THR A 35 17.34 -5.32 -1.44
C THR A 35 16.17 -6.28 -1.37
N ASP A 36 16.34 -7.46 -1.96
CA ASP A 36 15.29 -8.47 -1.96
C ASP A 36 15.21 -9.12 -0.57
N LEU A 37 14.10 -8.89 0.13
CA LEU A 37 13.82 -9.49 1.43
C LEU A 37 12.94 -10.74 1.31
N GLY A 38 12.71 -11.26 0.10
CA GLY A 38 11.82 -12.37 -0.18
C GLY A 38 12.14 -13.62 0.64
N ALA A 39 13.41 -13.99 0.75
CA ALA A 39 13.84 -15.12 1.57
C ALA A 39 13.45 -14.96 3.05
N ALA A 40 13.63 -13.76 3.63
CA ALA A 40 13.21 -13.48 5.01
C ALA A 40 11.67 -13.40 5.17
N ARG A 41 10.92 -13.21 4.08
CA ARG A 41 9.44 -13.24 4.07
C ARG A 41 8.87 -14.63 3.81
N GLY A 42 9.72 -15.65 3.71
CA GLY A 42 9.34 -17.03 3.40
C GLY A 42 9.12 -17.33 1.91
N GLY A 43 9.64 -16.48 1.01
CA GLY A 43 9.81 -16.78 -0.42
C GLY A 43 8.65 -16.41 -1.36
N ASP A 44 8.97 -16.44 -2.65
CA ASP A 44 8.11 -16.62 -3.83
C ASP A 44 6.93 -15.68 -4.11
N LEU A 45 6.65 -14.66 -3.28
CA LEU A 45 5.53 -13.73 -3.54
C LEU A 45 5.50 -13.19 -4.97
N LYS A 46 6.63 -12.63 -5.42
CA LYS A 46 6.71 -11.99 -6.73
C LYS A 46 6.63 -13.01 -7.88
N PRO A 47 7.41 -14.13 -7.89
CA PRO A 47 7.21 -15.22 -8.84
C PRO A 47 5.76 -15.72 -8.90
N ARG A 48 5.06 -15.89 -7.77
CA ARG A 48 3.66 -16.31 -7.74
C ARG A 48 2.74 -15.30 -8.40
N ILE A 49 2.91 -14.00 -8.11
CA ILE A 49 2.10 -12.96 -8.76
C ILE A 49 2.35 -13.00 -10.27
N ILE A 50 3.61 -13.03 -10.72
CA ILE A 50 3.93 -13.12 -12.15
C ILE A 50 3.24 -14.33 -12.77
N GLN A 51 3.43 -15.53 -12.21
CA GLN A 51 2.80 -16.76 -12.70
C GLN A 51 1.27 -16.65 -12.78
N ARG A 52 0.59 -16.01 -11.84
CA ARG A 52 -0.86 -15.77 -11.92
C ARG A 52 -1.25 -14.90 -13.11
N PHE A 53 -0.44 -13.88 -13.41
CA PHE A 53 -0.65 -13.04 -14.58
C PHE A 53 -0.34 -13.78 -15.88
N GLU A 54 0.59 -14.74 -15.86
CA GLU A 54 0.94 -15.57 -17.02
C GLU A 54 -0.04 -16.72 -17.27
N PHE A 55 -0.57 -17.34 -16.21
CA PHE A 55 -1.47 -18.51 -16.24
C PHE A 55 -2.95 -18.14 -16.33
N LYS A 56 -3.28 -16.86 -16.52
CA LYS A 56 -4.66 -16.48 -16.84
C LYS A 56 -5.15 -17.38 -17.98
N GLU A 57 -6.35 -17.93 -17.83
CA GLU A 57 -6.93 -18.78 -18.86
C GLU A 57 -7.02 -17.98 -20.15
N THR A 58 -6.29 -18.45 -21.16
CA THR A 58 -6.39 -17.92 -22.52
C THR A 58 -7.66 -18.47 -23.15
N GLY A 59 -8.40 -17.57 -23.79
CA GLY A 59 -9.76 -17.80 -24.26
C GLY A 59 -9.91 -19.08 -25.06
N VAL A 60 -10.71 -20.01 -24.52
CA VAL A 60 -11.50 -20.91 -25.37
C VAL A 60 -12.27 -20.02 -26.34
N PRO A 61 -12.28 -20.29 -27.66
CA PRO A 61 -13.08 -19.51 -28.60
C PRO A 61 -14.54 -19.40 -28.13
N GLY A 62 -14.98 -18.20 -27.75
CA GLY A 62 -16.31 -17.92 -27.18
C GLY A 62 -16.31 -17.51 -25.70
N LEU A 63 -15.20 -17.67 -24.97
CA LEU A 63 -14.97 -17.11 -23.63
C LEU A 63 -13.85 -16.06 -23.75
N ARG A 64 -14.12 -14.82 -23.32
CA ARG A 64 -13.09 -13.77 -23.24
C ARG A 64 -11.98 -14.24 -22.30
N ASP A 65 -10.72 -13.84 -22.57
CA ASP A 65 -9.63 -14.00 -21.61
C ASP A 65 -10.09 -13.50 -20.24
N THR A 66 -9.87 -14.29 -19.19
CA THR A 66 -10.23 -13.84 -17.85
C THR A 66 -9.19 -12.81 -17.41
N TRP A 67 -9.57 -11.55 -17.48
CA TRP A 67 -8.80 -10.47 -16.88
C TRP A 67 -8.51 -10.82 -15.39
N MET A 68 -7.31 -10.54 -14.91
CA MET A 68 -6.93 -10.86 -13.51
C MET A 68 -7.43 -9.82 -12.54
N ARG A 69 -7.86 -10.26 -11.36
CA ARG A 69 -8.23 -9.40 -10.23
C ARG A 69 -7.48 -9.90 -9.00
N LEU A 70 -6.42 -9.20 -8.63
CA LEU A 70 -5.50 -9.62 -7.57
C LEU A 70 -5.53 -8.65 -6.41
N LEU A 71 -5.62 -9.17 -5.19
CA LEU A 71 -5.44 -8.42 -3.96
C LEU A 71 -4.03 -8.69 -3.42
N LEU A 72 -3.22 -7.65 -3.33
CA LEU A 72 -1.94 -7.70 -2.62
C LEU A 72 -2.15 -7.22 -1.18
N LEU A 73 -2.27 -8.18 -0.29
CA LEU A 73 -2.53 -7.98 1.14
C LEU A 73 -1.22 -7.90 1.92
N GLY A 74 -1.28 -7.29 3.10
CA GLY A 74 -0.15 -7.19 4.01
C GLY A 74 -0.26 -5.98 4.91
N LEU A 75 0.48 -5.99 6.03
CA LEU A 75 0.46 -4.90 6.99
C LEU A 75 0.87 -3.56 6.34
N ARG A 76 0.37 -2.46 6.89
CA ARG A 76 0.77 -1.12 6.43
C ARG A 76 2.28 -0.97 6.61
N GLY A 77 2.98 -0.46 5.60
CA GLY A 77 4.44 -0.32 5.66
C GLY A 77 5.22 -1.63 5.48
N SER A 78 4.58 -2.74 5.11
CA SER A 78 5.30 -4.00 4.82
C SER A 78 6.18 -3.93 3.56
N GLY A 79 5.98 -2.93 2.69
CA GLY A 79 6.75 -2.72 1.45
C GLY A 79 5.96 -2.90 0.16
N LYS A 80 4.62 -3.07 0.22
CA LYS A 80 3.74 -3.35 -0.93
C LYS A 80 4.01 -2.45 -2.13
N THR A 81 4.02 -1.13 -1.94
CA THR A 81 4.26 -0.15 -3.00
C THR A 81 5.62 -0.35 -3.71
N THR A 82 6.69 -0.64 -2.95
CA THR A 82 8.01 -0.92 -3.53
C THR A 82 7.98 -2.17 -4.42
N GLU A 83 7.34 -3.24 -3.94
CA GLU A 83 7.23 -4.48 -4.73
C GLU A 83 6.29 -4.32 -5.92
N ILE A 84 5.21 -3.54 -5.80
CA ILE A 84 4.33 -3.17 -6.91
C ILE A 84 5.11 -2.45 -8.01
N HIS A 85 5.95 -1.47 -7.68
CA HIS A 85 6.75 -0.77 -8.69
C HIS A 85 7.69 -1.74 -9.43
N ARG A 86 8.31 -2.68 -8.71
CA ARG A 86 9.20 -3.68 -9.31
C ARG A 86 8.44 -4.69 -10.16
N LEU A 87 7.31 -5.16 -9.68
CA LEU A 87 6.41 -6.03 -10.44
C LEU A 87 5.96 -5.32 -11.72
N ALA A 88 5.52 -4.07 -11.63
CA ALA A 88 5.12 -3.26 -12.78
C ALA A 88 6.24 -3.15 -13.81
N ALA A 89 7.50 -2.97 -13.37
CA ALA A 89 8.66 -2.90 -14.26
C ALA A 89 8.94 -4.23 -14.98
N GLU A 90 8.85 -5.36 -14.28
CA GLU A 90 9.05 -6.69 -14.89
C GLU A 90 7.92 -7.07 -15.84
N LEU A 91 6.69 -6.70 -15.52
CA LEU A 91 5.53 -6.94 -16.35
C LEU A 91 5.45 -6.04 -17.58
N ARG A 92 6.31 -5.01 -17.74
CA ARG A 92 6.22 -4.04 -18.87
C ARG A 92 6.25 -4.68 -20.25
N HIS A 93 6.95 -5.79 -20.41
CA HIS A 93 7.03 -6.49 -21.69
C HIS A 93 5.67 -7.04 -22.16
N ARG A 94 4.74 -7.30 -21.24
CA ARG A 94 3.38 -7.81 -21.52
C ARG A 94 2.26 -6.85 -21.13
N TYR A 95 2.54 -5.87 -20.27
CA TYR A 95 1.52 -5.00 -19.69
C TYR A 95 1.87 -3.53 -19.85
N VAL A 96 0.88 -2.71 -20.19
CA VAL A 96 0.90 -1.26 -19.94
C VAL A 96 0.31 -1.02 -18.56
N VAL A 97 1.14 -0.51 -17.65
CA VAL A 97 0.79 -0.43 -16.23
C VAL A 97 0.43 1.00 -15.84
N LEU A 98 -0.84 1.22 -15.52
CA LEU A 98 -1.31 2.41 -14.84
C LEU A 98 -1.22 2.18 -13.32
N TYR A 99 -0.51 3.06 -12.62
CA TYR A 99 -0.45 3.07 -11.16
C TYR A 99 -1.25 4.27 -10.62
N LEU A 100 -2.26 3.99 -9.81
CA LEU A 100 -3.12 4.96 -9.13
C LEU A 100 -2.93 4.85 -7.62
N GLU A 101 -2.66 5.97 -6.96
CA GLU A 101 -2.70 6.05 -5.50
C GLU A 101 -4.11 6.46 -5.05
N ALA A 102 -4.84 5.55 -4.40
CA ALA A 102 -6.24 5.79 -4.02
C ALA A 102 -6.40 7.08 -3.20
N ASN A 103 -5.54 7.30 -2.20
CA ASN A 103 -5.57 8.49 -1.34
C ASN A 103 -5.14 9.80 -2.02
N THR A 104 -4.74 9.75 -3.29
CA THR A 104 -4.44 10.91 -4.15
C THR A 104 -5.53 11.10 -5.21
N GLU A 105 -6.13 10.00 -5.69
CA GLU A 105 -7.13 9.98 -6.76
C GLU A 105 -8.58 10.02 -6.28
N LEU A 106 -8.83 9.63 -5.03
CA LEU A 106 -10.15 9.60 -4.42
C LEU A 106 -10.20 10.58 -3.24
N ASN A 107 -11.41 10.81 -2.73
CA ASN A 107 -11.58 11.52 -1.46
C ASN A 107 -10.82 10.79 -0.35
N ALA A 108 -10.14 11.52 0.54
CA ALA A 108 -9.26 10.93 1.55
C ALA A 108 -10.00 10.30 2.75
N GLU A 109 -11.26 10.65 2.98
CA GLU A 109 -12.06 10.19 4.12
C GLU A 109 -12.86 8.93 3.77
N ASP A 110 -13.63 8.98 2.66
CA ASP A 110 -14.50 7.90 2.21
C ASP A 110 -14.77 8.03 0.70
N PHE A 111 -15.05 6.93 0.01
CA PHE A 111 -15.41 6.94 -1.41
C PHE A 111 -16.44 5.86 -1.78
N ASP A 112 -17.21 6.13 -2.83
CA ASP A 112 -18.14 5.17 -3.42
C ASP A 112 -17.48 4.36 -4.54
N LEU A 113 -18.00 3.15 -4.78
CA LEU A 113 -17.60 2.31 -5.91
C LEU A 113 -17.61 3.08 -7.24
N SER A 114 -18.61 3.96 -7.44
CA SER A 114 -18.74 4.76 -8.65
C SER A 114 -17.57 5.72 -8.84
N GLU A 115 -17.03 6.29 -7.75
CA GLU A 115 -15.85 7.15 -7.80
C GLU A 115 -14.60 6.35 -8.15
N LEU A 116 -14.46 5.13 -7.62
CA LEU A 116 -13.34 4.24 -7.96
C LEU A 116 -13.37 3.84 -9.44
N ILE A 117 -14.52 3.37 -9.96
CA ILE A 117 -14.66 2.99 -11.37
C ILE A 117 -14.38 4.18 -12.29
N LEU A 118 -14.93 5.35 -11.97
CA LEU A 118 -14.69 6.57 -12.74
C LEU A 118 -13.20 6.96 -12.73
N SER A 119 -12.54 6.86 -11.57
CA SER A 119 -11.11 7.19 -11.42
C SER A 119 -10.22 6.22 -12.19
N ILE A 120 -10.59 4.93 -12.28
CA ILE A 120 -9.91 3.94 -13.11
C ILE A 120 -10.06 4.31 -14.60
N ALA A 121 -11.29 4.51 -15.08
CA ALA A 121 -11.56 4.76 -16.50
C ALA A 121 -10.90 6.06 -17.00
N VAL A 122 -11.09 7.17 -16.28
CA VAL A 122 -10.46 8.46 -16.60
C VAL A 122 -8.95 8.42 -16.37
N GLY A 123 -8.49 7.66 -15.36
CA GLY A 123 -7.08 7.44 -15.11
C GLY A 123 -6.37 6.75 -16.28
N VAL A 124 -7.01 5.75 -16.89
CA VAL A 124 -6.53 5.06 -18.09
C VAL A 124 -6.46 6.00 -19.28
N GLU A 125 -7.52 6.78 -19.53
CA GLU A 125 -7.49 7.80 -20.59
C GLU A 125 -6.31 8.75 -20.43
N ARG A 126 -6.17 9.34 -19.24
CA ARG A 126 -5.09 10.28 -18.93
C ARG A 126 -3.73 9.62 -19.12
N HIS A 127 -3.57 8.37 -18.69
CA HIS A 127 -2.34 7.61 -18.84
C HIS A 127 -1.98 7.38 -20.32
N MET A 128 -2.95 6.93 -21.10
CA MET A 128 -2.81 6.68 -22.53
C MET A 128 -2.45 7.96 -23.29
N ARG A 129 -3.10 9.09 -22.97
CA ARG A 129 -2.85 10.39 -23.59
C ARG A 129 -1.48 10.97 -23.21
N GLU A 130 -1.14 11.00 -21.92
CA GLU A 130 0.02 11.76 -21.42
C GLU A 130 1.31 10.95 -21.39
N PHE A 131 1.24 9.64 -21.16
CA PHE A 131 2.43 8.80 -20.95
C PHE A 131 2.69 7.86 -22.12
N GLU A 132 1.67 7.17 -22.63
CA GLU A 132 1.81 6.27 -23.78
C GLU A 132 1.74 7.02 -25.12
N GLN A 133 1.37 8.31 -25.11
CA GLN A 133 1.18 9.15 -26.30
C GLN A 133 0.23 8.54 -27.34
N LYS A 134 -0.77 7.80 -26.85
CA LYS A 134 -1.81 7.10 -27.61
C LYS A 134 -3.19 7.58 -27.13
N PRO A 135 -3.60 8.83 -27.45
CA PRO A 135 -4.87 9.36 -26.99
C PRO A 135 -6.04 8.50 -27.51
N LEU A 136 -7.06 8.34 -26.67
CA LEU A 136 -8.25 7.58 -27.03
C LEU A 136 -9.12 8.35 -28.04
N PRO A 137 -9.93 7.64 -28.86
CA PRO A 137 -10.95 8.28 -29.69
C PRO A 137 -11.87 9.17 -28.86
N LYS A 138 -12.18 10.35 -29.38
CA LYS A 138 -12.95 11.38 -28.67
C LYS A 138 -14.33 10.85 -28.28
N GLU A 139 -14.92 10.04 -29.14
CA GLU A 139 -16.24 9.43 -29.02
C GLU A 139 -16.35 8.56 -27.76
N ALA A 140 -15.26 7.88 -27.39
CA ALA A 140 -15.22 7.00 -26.21
C ALA A 140 -15.38 7.80 -24.91
N LEU A 141 -14.75 8.98 -24.80
CA LEU A 141 -14.92 9.86 -23.64
C LEU A 141 -16.23 10.64 -23.67
N GLU A 142 -16.67 11.05 -24.86
CA GLU A 142 -17.89 11.84 -25.02
C GLU A 142 -19.15 11.07 -24.57
N GLY A 143 -19.19 9.75 -24.79
CA GLY A 143 -20.26 8.90 -24.30
C GLY A 143 -20.40 8.98 -22.77
N LEU A 144 -19.31 8.70 -22.06
CA LEU A 144 -19.26 8.80 -20.60
C LEU A 144 -19.56 10.23 -20.12
N GLN A 145 -19.02 11.25 -20.77
CA GLN A 145 -19.25 12.66 -20.41
C GLN A 145 -20.73 13.03 -20.50
N ARG A 146 -21.38 12.74 -21.65
CA ARG A 146 -22.80 13.07 -21.86
C ARG A 146 -23.70 12.33 -20.88
N TRP A 147 -23.41 11.05 -20.64
CA TRP A 147 -24.14 10.27 -19.66
C TRP A 147 -23.98 10.82 -18.24
N PHE A 148 -22.74 11.11 -17.83
CA PHE A 148 -22.44 11.62 -16.49
C PHE A 148 -23.15 12.96 -16.27
N ALA A 149 -22.98 13.93 -17.18
CA ALA A 149 -23.62 15.24 -17.11
C ALA A 149 -25.16 15.14 -17.06
N LYS A 150 -25.75 14.19 -17.81
CA LYS A 150 -27.19 13.93 -17.78
C LYS A 150 -27.66 13.42 -16.41
N VAL A 151 -26.96 12.43 -15.85
CA VAL A 151 -27.32 11.81 -14.55
C VAL A 151 -27.11 12.79 -13.39
N THR A 152 -26.04 13.58 -13.44
CA THR A 152 -25.71 14.56 -12.39
C THR A 152 -26.42 15.90 -12.57
N ARG A 153 -27.05 16.13 -13.74
CA ARG A 153 -27.64 17.41 -14.15
C ARG A 153 -26.63 18.56 -14.13
N GLU A 154 -25.38 18.25 -14.46
CA GLU A 154 -24.30 19.25 -14.52
C GLU A 154 -24.26 19.94 -15.88
N ASN A 155 -23.92 21.24 -15.86
CA ASN A 155 -23.57 21.97 -17.08
C ASN A 155 -22.08 21.74 -17.41
N ILE A 156 -21.81 21.15 -18.58
CA ILE A 156 -20.46 20.84 -19.03
C ILE A 156 -19.62 22.11 -19.20
N GLU A 157 -20.18 23.17 -19.78
CA GLU A 157 -19.46 24.41 -20.08
C GLU A 157 -19.01 25.12 -18.80
N GLU A 158 -19.93 25.24 -17.83
CA GLU A 158 -19.63 25.82 -16.52
C GLU A 158 -18.52 25.02 -15.80
N ARG A 159 -18.60 23.69 -15.86
CA ARG A 159 -17.61 22.80 -15.24
C ARG A 159 -16.24 22.92 -15.90
N VAL A 160 -16.17 23.02 -17.23
CA VAL A 160 -14.90 23.20 -17.96
C VAL A 160 -14.29 24.58 -17.68
N ALA A 161 -15.11 25.64 -17.64
CA ALA A 161 -14.65 27.00 -17.34
C ALA A 161 -13.96 27.11 -15.96
N GLN A 162 -14.41 26.33 -14.96
CA GLN A 162 -13.78 26.27 -13.63
C GLN A 162 -12.31 25.80 -13.68
N VAL A 163 -11.92 24.97 -14.66
CA VAL A 163 -10.55 24.46 -14.81
C VAL A 163 -9.63 25.52 -15.41
N GLU A 164 -10.14 26.27 -16.39
CA GLU A 164 -9.36 27.28 -17.12
C GLU A 164 -9.02 28.48 -16.24
N VAL A 165 -9.95 28.89 -15.36
CA VAL A 165 -9.70 29.95 -14.36
C VAL A 165 -8.67 29.52 -13.30
N GLN A 166 -8.55 28.22 -13.01
CA GLN A 166 -7.61 27.70 -12.00
C GLN A 166 -6.18 27.52 -12.51
N GLY A 167 -5.89 27.80 -13.79
CA GLY A 167 -4.52 27.77 -14.33
C GLY A 167 -3.81 26.41 -14.19
N LYS A 168 -4.57 25.29 -14.17
CA LYS A 168 -3.96 23.96 -14.11
C LYS A 168 -3.26 23.66 -15.44
N LEU A 169 -1.94 23.83 -15.45
CA LEU A 169 -1.01 23.54 -16.58
C LEU A 169 -1.23 22.15 -17.24
N THR A 170 -1.83 21.19 -16.53
CA THR A 170 -2.13 19.85 -17.03
C THR A 170 -3.26 19.78 -18.07
N ALA A 171 -3.93 20.90 -18.38
CA ALA A 171 -5.08 20.94 -19.28
C ALA A 171 -4.83 21.67 -20.62
N GLU A 172 -3.65 22.26 -20.84
CA GLU A 172 -3.32 22.87 -22.12
C GLU A 172 -3.23 21.79 -23.22
N GLY A 173 -4.08 21.91 -24.25
CA GLY A 173 -4.16 20.95 -25.36
C GLY A 173 -4.99 19.69 -25.11
N ALA A 174 -5.55 19.48 -23.91
CA ALA A 174 -6.42 18.34 -23.62
C ALA A 174 -7.81 18.50 -24.30
N PRO A 175 -8.41 17.42 -24.82
CA PRO A 175 -9.74 17.48 -25.41
C PRO A 175 -10.80 17.85 -24.35
N LEU A 176 -11.88 18.49 -24.77
CA LEU A 176 -12.94 19.01 -23.88
C LEU A 176 -13.49 17.96 -22.88
N PRO A 177 -13.75 16.69 -23.27
CA PRO A 177 -14.16 15.66 -22.32
C PRO A 177 -13.11 15.37 -21.22
N ALA A 178 -11.81 15.39 -21.55
CA ALA A 178 -10.75 15.19 -20.56
C ALA A 178 -10.64 16.36 -19.59
N LYS A 179 -10.81 17.61 -20.07
CA LYS A 179 -10.90 18.80 -19.20
C LYS A 179 -12.08 18.69 -18.23
N TYR A 180 -13.25 18.27 -18.72
CA TYR A 180 -14.43 18.05 -17.90
C TYR A 180 -14.19 17.03 -16.79
N PHE A 181 -13.66 15.85 -17.10
CA PHE A 181 -13.39 14.84 -16.08
C PHE A 181 -12.28 15.23 -15.11
N THR A 182 -11.29 16.02 -15.55
CA THR A 182 -10.31 16.63 -14.64
C THR A 182 -10.99 17.51 -13.59
N SER A 183 -12.00 18.29 -13.98
CA SER A 183 -12.81 19.08 -13.04
C SER A 183 -13.64 18.19 -12.10
N VAL A 184 -14.34 17.19 -12.66
CA VAL A 184 -15.20 16.28 -11.91
C VAL A 184 -14.39 15.53 -10.86
N LEU A 185 -13.28 14.89 -11.23
CA LEU A 185 -12.42 14.20 -10.28
C LEU A 185 -11.84 15.17 -9.23
N GLY A 186 -11.47 16.40 -9.62
CA GLY A 186 -11.06 17.43 -8.68
C GLY A 186 -12.14 17.81 -7.67
N MET A 187 -13.41 17.79 -8.07
CA MET A 187 -14.56 18.00 -7.18
C MET A 187 -14.79 16.79 -6.28
N LEU A 188 -14.79 15.57 -6.83
CA LEU A 188 -15.01 14.32 -6.08
C LEU A 188 -13.93 14.05 -5.02
N LYS A 189 -12.70 14.51 -5.22
CA LYS A 189 -11.64 14.42 -4.20
C LYS A 189 -11.91 15.26 -2.94
N ARG A 190 -12.84 16.22 -2.99
CA ARG A 190 -13.13 17.14 -1.87
C ARG A 190 -14.36 16.71 -1.09
N THR A 191 -14.30 16.74 0.23
CA THR A 191 -15.49 16.55 1.08
C THR A 191 -16.39 17.78 0.95
N SER A 192 -17.54 17.62 0.29
CA SER A 192 -18.47 18.71 0.02
C SER A 192 -19.89 18.18 -0.23
N THR A 193 -20.89 19.01 0.03
CA THR A 193 -22.30 18.70 -0.30
C THR A 193 -22.51 18.49 -1.79
N GLU A 194 -21.71 19.12 -2.64
CA GLU A 194 -21.72 18.92 -4.09
C GLU A 194 -21.32 17.49 -4.44
N ARG A 195 -20.20 17.01 -3.88
CA ARG A 195 -19.74 15.62 -4.04
C ARG A 195 -20.83 14.64 -3.63
N GLU A 196 -21.41 14.81 -2.44
CA GLU A 196 -22.46 13.92 -1.94
C GLU A 196 -23.63 13.83 -2.92
N LYS A 197 -24.09 14.95 -3.46
CA LYS A 197 -25.17 14.99 -4.44
C LYS A 197 -24.80 14.24 -5.72
N VAL A 198 -23.60 14.47 -6.25
CA VAL A 198 -23.11 13.80 -7.46
C VAL A 198 -23.00 12.29 -7.25
N VAL A 199 -22.32 11.87 -6.18
CA VAL A 199 -22.17 10.45 -5.82
C VAL A 199 -23.55 9.78 -5.66
N GLN A 200 -24.50 10.45 -5.01
CA GLN A 200 -25.87 9.94 -4.87
C GLN A 200 -26.60 9.74 -6.20
N GLN A 201 -26.30 10.53 -7.25
CA GLN A 201 -26.91 10.32 -8.56
C GLN A 201 -26.25 9.19 -9.33
N ILE A 202 -24.91 9.16 -9.38
CA ILE A 202 -24.18 8.18 -10.19
C ILE A 202 -24.31 6.75 -9.63
N ARG A 203 -24.35 6.60 -8.30
CA ARG A 203 -24.47 5.28 -7.65
C ARG A 203 -25.79 4.55 -7.94
N LYS A 204 -26.79 5.24 -8.51
CA LYS A 204 -28.06 4.64 -8.94
C LYS A 204 -27.93 3.84 -10.23
N TYR A 205 -26.84 4.03 -10.98
CA TYR A 205 -26.63 3.47 -12.31
C TYR A 205 -25.26 2.76 -12.44
N PRO A 206 -24.91 1.84 -11.52
CA PRO A 206 -23.57 1.24 -11.50
C PRO A 206 -23.29 0.41 -12.76
N ALA A 207 -24.28 -0.31 -13.29
CA ALA A 207 -24.13 -1.11 -14.52
C ALA A 207 -23.87 -0.23 -15.76
N GLU A 208 -24.55 0.91 -15.89
CA GLU A 208 -24.29 1.87 -16.98
C GLU A 208 -22.89 2.46 -16.85
N LEU A 209 -22.46 2.82 -15.64
CA LEU A 209 -21.11 3.33 -15.41
C LEU A 209 -20.05 2.30 -15.81
N VAL A 210 -20.23 1.02 -15.44
CA VAL A 210 -19.34 -0.08 -15.85
C VAL A 210 -19.30 -0.21 -17.38
N ALA A 211 -20.45 -0.12 -18.06
CA ALA A 211 -20.49 -0.19 -19.51
C ALA A 211 -19.68 0.93 -20.18
N TYR A 212 -19.89 2.18 -19.78
CA TYR A 212 -19.11 3.31 -20.30
C TYR A 212 -17.63 3.25 -19.92
N ALA A 213 -17.31 2.75 -18.72
CA ALA A 213 -15.91 2.50 -18.33
C ALA A 213 -15.27 1.45 -19.24
N ASN A 214 -15.98 0.35 -19.55
CA ASN A 214 -15.50 -0.69 -20.46
C ASN A 214 -15.34 -0.22 -21.89
N ASP A 215 -16.16 0.72 -22.36
CA ASP A 215 -15.95 1.35 -23.67
C ASP A 215 -14.60 2.07 -23.73
N LEU A 216 -14.25 2.81 -22.67
CA LEU A 216 -12.95 3.47 -22.54
C LEU A 216 -11.79 2.48 -22.41
N LEU A 217 -11.95 1.45 -21.57
CA LEU A 217 -10.92 0.43 -21.35
C LEU A 217 -10.63 -0.36 -22.64
N ARG A 218 -11.66 -0.73 -23.41
CA ARG A 218 -11.50 -1.40 -24.70
C ARG A 218 -10.86 -0.51 -25.75
N ALA A 219 -11.25 0.77 -25.82
CA ALA A 219 -10.61 1.74 -26.70
C ALA A 219 -9.13 1.98 -26.31
N ALA A 220 -8.79 1.88 -25.04
CA ALA A 220 -7.42 1.96 -24.55
C ALA A 220 -6.61 0.69 -24.82
N GLN A 221 -7.26 -0.47 -24.84
CA GLN A 221 -6.63 -1.77 -25.13
C GLN A 221 -6.29 -1.91 -26.62
N GLU A 222 -7.12 -1.41 -27.53
CA GLU A 222 -6.95 -1.52 -28.99
C GLU A 222 -5.55 -1.12 -29.52
N PRO A 223 -4.98 0.04 -29.17
CA PRO A 223 -3.66 0.45 -29.69
C PRO A 223 -2.47 -0.24 -28.98
N LEU A 224 -2.70 -1.19 -28.07
CA LEU A 224 -1.64 -1.89 -27.34
C LEU A 224 -1.16 -3.18 -28.00
N GLY A 225 -1.91 -3.68 -28.99
CA GLY A 225 -1.60 -4.95 -29.66
C GLY A 225 -1.58 -6.10 -28.65
N ASP A 226 -0.46 -6.84 -28.62
CA ASP A 226 -0.29 -8.03 -27.76
C ASP A 226 -0.08 -7.71 -26.27
N ARG A 227 0.08 -6.42 -25.91
CA ARG A 227 0.21 -6.00 -24.50
C ARG A 227 -1.17 -5.73 -23.90
N GLU A 228 -1.38 -6.12 -22.66
CA GLU A 228 -2.63 -5.87 -21.94
C GLU A 228 -2.55 -4.65 -21.03
N LEU A 229 -3.68 -4.02 -20.72
CA LEU A 229 -3.78 -3.04 -19.64
C LEU A 229 -3.74 -3.71 -18.27
N LEU A 230 -2.97 -3.12 -17.36
CA LEU A 230 -2.96 -3.43 -15.93
C LEU A 230 -3.11 -2.14 -15.12
N VAL A 231 -4.17 -2.06 -14.33
CA VAL A 231 -4.38 -0.96 -13.39
C VAL A 231 -4.07 -1.42 -11.97
N VAL A 232 -3.17 -0.71 -11.33
CA VAL A 232 -2.86 -0.90 -9.91
C VAL A 232 -3.48 0.23 -9.11
N VAL A 233 -4.29 -0.10 -8.11
CA VAL A 233 -4.86 0.84 -7.16
C VAL A 233 -4.24 0.59 -5.79
N ASP A 234 -3.21 1.36 -5.46
CA ASP A 234 -2.45 1.27 -4.22
C ASP A 234 -3.05 2.15 -3.10
N ASN A 235 -2.61 1.95 -1.87
CA ASN A 235 -3.00 2.68 -0.65
C ASN A 235 -4.49 2.54 -0.25
N LEU A 236 -5.18 1.50 -0.70
CA LEU A 236 -6.54 1.21 -0.22
C LEU A 236 -6.54 0.80 1.26
N ASP A 237 -5.41 0.28 1.77
CA ASP A 237 -5.16 -0.04 3.18
C ASP A 237 -5.16 1.18 4.14
N ARG A 238 -5.35 2.40 3.62
CA ARG A 238 -5.45 3.64 4.39
C ARG A 238 -6.87 4.06 4.74
N TYR A 239 -7.85 3.43 4.11
CA TYR A 239 -9.27 3.74 4.27
C TYR A 239 -9.93 2.85 5.32
N ASN A 240 -11.13 3.25 5.75
CA ASN A 240 -11.92 2.45 6.69
C ASN A 240 -12.29 1.10 6.05
N PRO A 241 -12.13 -0.04 6.75
CA PRO A 241 -12.59 -1.34 6.28
C PRO A 241 -14.03 -1.36 5.77
N ASP A 242 -14.96 -0.62 6.38
CA ASP A 242 -16.37 -0.61 5.96
C ASP A 242 -16.58 0.05 4.60
N THR A 243 -15.78 1.07 4.27
CA THR A 243 -15.74 1.68 2.94
C THR A 243 -15.30 0.64 1.90
N LEU A 244 -14.24 -0.09 2.23
CA LEU A 244 -13.66 -1.06 1.31
C LEU A 244 -14.52 -2.31 1.17
N ASP A 245 -15.23 -2.73 2.21
CA ASP A 245 -16.19 -3.83 2.09
C ASP A 245 -17.34 -3.47 1.14
N ARG A 246 -17.93 -2.28 1.29
CA ARG A 246 -18.98 -1.80 0.37
C ARG A 246 -18.48 -1.74 -1.08
N CYS A 247 -17.26 -1.28 -1.28
CA CYS A 247 -16.70 -1.11 -2.62
C CYS A 247 -16.24 -2.44 -3.25
N MET A 248 -15.52 -3.26 -2.50
CA MET A 248 -14.82 -4.44 -3.03
C MET A 248 -15.56 -5.74 -2.82
N SER A 249 -16.26 -5.92 -1.69
CA SER A 249 -17.04 -7.13 -1.42
C SER A 249 -18.44 -6.99 -2.04
N ALA A 250 -19.21 -5.99 -1.61
CA ALA A 250 -20.57 -5.78 -2.11
C ALA A 250 -20.59 -5.29 -3.58
N GLY A 251 -19.56 -4.55 -4.00
CA GLY A 251 -19.37 -4.09 -5.38
C GLY A 251 -18.57 -5.04 -6.28
N ALA A 252 -18.27 -6.26 -5.83
CA ALA A 252 -17.36 -7.16 -6.53
C ALA A 252 -17.76 -7.45 -7.97
N GLU A 253 -19.04 -7.69 -8.23
CA GLU A 253 -19.57 -7.97 -9.56
C GLU A 253 -19.22 -6.85 -10.57
N HIS A 254 -19.32 -5.59 -10.14
CA HIS A 254 -19.02 -4.44 -10.99
C HIS A 254 -17.52 -4.29 -11.24
N LEU A 255 -16.66 -4.50 -10.23
CA LEU A 255 -15.20 -4.46 -10.40
C LEU A 255 -14.70 -5.62 -11.26
N GLN A 256 -15.26 -6.82 -11.07
CA GLN A 256 -14.93 -8.01 -11.88
C GLN A 256 -15.43 -7.88 -13.32
N SER A 257 -16.46 -7.08 -13.56
CA SER A 257 -17.00 -6.80 -14.89
C SER A 257 -16.16 -5.79 -15.69
N LEU A 258 -15.14 -5.17 -15.08
CA LEU A 258 -14.25 -4.27 -15.80
C LEU A 258 -13.34 -5.04 -16.76
N ASP A 259 -13.29 -4.56 -18.01
CA ASP A 259 -12.50 -5.11 -19.10
C ASP A 259 -11.01 -4.72 -18.98
N VAL A 260 -10.40 -5.01 -17.82
CA VAL A 260 -9.00 -4.71 -17.50
C VAL A 260 -8.45 -5.59 -16.37
N ASN A 261 -7.12 -5.77 -16.35
CA ASN A 261 -6.44 -6.42 -15.25
C ASN A 261 -6.27 -5.46 -14.05
N LEU A 262 -6.48 -5.96 -12.84
CA LEU A 262 -6.51 -5.15 -11.63
C LEU A 262 -5.62 -5.73 -10.52
N ILE A 263 -4.86 -4.84 -9.86
CA ILE A 263 -4.22 -5.09 -8.57
C ILE A 263 -4.76 -4.08 -7.55
N PHE A 264 -5.27 -4.57 -6.44
CA PHE A 264 -5.73 -3.74 -5.31
C PHE A 264 -4.92 -4.04 -4.05
N THR A 265 -4.83 -3.07 -3.14
CA THR A 265 -4.12 -3.20 -1.85
C THR A 265 -5.02 -2.94 -0.64
N PRO A 266 -6.10 -3.73 -0.45
CA PRO A 266 -7.05 -3.47 0.63
C PRO A 266 -6.44 -3.68 2.03
N PRO A 267 -7.10 -3.16 3.09
CA PRO A 267 -6.71 -3.46 4.47
C PRO A 267 -6.77 -4.96 4.74
N VAL A 268 -5.72 -5.52 5.35
CA VAL A 268 -5.66 -6.93 5.73
C VAL A 268 -6.81 -7.37 6.64
N SER A 269 -7.38 -6.44 7.41
CA SER A 269 -8.50 -6.72 8.31
C SER A 269 -9.73 -7.28 7.59
N LEU A 270 -9.94 -6.94 6.31
CA LEU A 270 -11.08 -7.47 5.54
C LEU A 270 -10.92 -8.94 5.13
N LEU A 271 -9.69 -9.46 5.12
CA LEU A 271 -9.46 -10.89 4.96
C LEU A 271 -9.75 -11.64 6.28
N LEU A 272 -9.39 -11.03 7.40
CA LEU A 272 -9.48 -11.66 8.72
C LEU A 272 -10.87 -11.57 9.35
N ASP A 273 -11.62 -10.52 9.02
CA ASP A 273 -12.95 -10.20 9.55
C ASP A 273 -13.79 -9.59 8.42
N PRO A 274 -14.26 -10.44 7.48
CA PRO A 274 -15.06 -9.98 6.36
C PRO A 274 -16.42 -9.47 6.88
N ARG A 275 -16.87 -8.31 6.39
CA ARG A 275 -18.20 -7.76 6.74
C ARG A 275 -19.29 -8.35 5.86
N SER A 276 -18.95 -8.64 4.61
CA SER A 276 -19.79 -9.30 3.61
C SER A 276 -19.11 -10.60 3.14
N GLU A 277 -19.24 -10.96 1.86
CA GLU A 277 -18.54 -12.11 1.27
C GLU A 277 -17.01 -11.97 1.42
N PRO A 278 -16.29 -13.00 1.89
CA PRO A 278 -14.84 -12.96 2.03
C PRO A 278 -14.13 -12.61 0.72
N LEU A 279 -13.20 -11.66 0.77
CA LEU A 279 -12.50 -11.17 -0.42
C LEU A 279 -11.70 -12.27 -1.15
N ASN A 280 -11.24 -13.31 -0.46
CA ASN A 280 -10.55 -14.44 -1.08
C ASN A 280 -11.46 -15.39 -1.88
N ASN A 281 -12.78 -15.29 -1.71
CA ASN A 281 -13.75 -15.98 -2.58
C ASN A 281 -14.03 -15.18 -3.86
N LEU A 282 -13.79 -13.87 -3.81
CA LEU A 282 -14.11 -12.92 -4.88
C LEU A 282 -12.90 -12.56 -5.75
N TYR A 283 -11.68 -12.67 -5.20
CA TYR A 283 -10.47 -12.22 -5.86
C TYR A 283 -9.33 -13.21 -5.65
N GLN A 284 -8.37 -13.23 -6.58
CA GLN A 284 -7.09 -13.89 -6.32
C GLN A 284 -6.35 -13.10 -5.25
N THR A 285 -5.75 -13.78 -4.29
CA THR A 285 -5.10 -13.12 -3.15
C THR A 285 -3.65 -13.54 -3.02
N GLU A 286 -2.81 -12.57 -2.71
CA GLU A 286 -1.39 -12.76 -2.41
C GLU A 286 -1.02 -11.95 -1.17
N PHE A 287 -0.20 -12.51 -0.29
CA PHE A 287 0.12 -11.91 1.01
C PHE A 287 1.60 -11.54 1.11
N MET A 288 1.86 -10.29 1.47
CA MET A 288 3.19 -9.77 1.79
C MET A 288 3.42 -9.76 3.30
N PHE A 289 4.06 -10.82 3.79
CA PHE A 289 4.44 -10.99 5.19
C PHE A 289 5.57 -10.05 5.60
N THR A 290 5.66 -9.76 6.90
CA THR A 290 6.83 -9.08 7.47
C THR A 290 8.06 -10.00 7.35
N PRO A 291 9.26 -9.47 7.03
CA PRO A 291 10.49 -10.26 7.11
C PRO A 291 10.69 -10.80 8.52
N ALA A 292 10.78 -12.11 8.68
CA ALA A 292 11.08 -12.74 9.95
C ALA A 292 12.57 -12.56 10.29
N LEU A 293 12.85 -12.11 11.51
CA LEU A 293 14.21 -12.09 12.07
C LEU A 293 14.52 -13.34 12.88
N ARG A 294 13.51 -14.17 13.17
CA ARG A 294 13.60 -15.38 13.99
C ARG A 294 12.43 -16.31 13.69
N ARG A 295 12.48 -17.55 14.17
CA ARG A 295 11.32 -18.45 14.23
C ARG A 295 10.41 -18.11 15.42
N ALA A 296 9.18 -18.64 15.40
CA ALA A 296 8.18 -18.38 16.43
C ALA A 296 8.68 -18.75 17.84
N ASP A 297 9.24 -19.95 17.99
CA ASP A 297 9.72 -20.49 19.28
C ASP A 297 11.11 -19.99 19.69
N ASP A 298 11.81 -19.27 18.82
CA ASP A 298 13.11 -18.70 19.16
C ASP A 298 12.95 -17.58 20.21
N PRO A 299 13.95 -17.37 21.09
CA PRO A 299 13.94 -16.25 22.01
C PRO A 299 13.65 -14.92 21.30
N PRO A 300 12.85 -14.01 21.88
CA PRO A 300 12.40 -12.79 21.20
C PRO A 300 13.50 -11.88 20.65
N ASP A 301 14.67 -11.86 21.29
CA ASP A 301 15.82 -11.03 20.90
C ASP A 301 16.76 -11.73 19.90
N THR A 302 16.38 -12.92 19.44
CA THR A 302 17.12 -13.67 18.41
C THR A 302 17.04 -12.95 17.07
N VAL A 303 18.18 -12.89 16.37
CA VAL A 303 18.28 -12.39 15.00
C VAL A 303 19.04 -13.42 14.18
N ASP A 304 18.33 -14.11 13.29
CA ASP A 304 18.87 -15.12 12.40
C ASP A 304 19.86 -14.50 11.41
N GLU A 305 21.06 -15.10 11.27
CA GLU A 305 22.14 -14.60 10.40
C GLU A 305 21.72 -14.37 8.94
N PRO A 306 20.92 -15.24 8.28
CA PRO A 306 20.44 -14.97 6.92
C PRO A 306 19.61 -13.68 6.82
N ALA A 307 18.68 -13.46 7.77
CA ALA A 307 17.87 -12.24 7.80
C ALA A 307 18.73 -11.02 8.13
N ARG A 308 19.61 -11.15 9.13
CA ARG A 308 20.59 -10.14 9.52
C ARG A 308 21.43 -9.65 8.34
N GLY A 309 21.93 -10.56 7.51
CA GLY A 309 22.71 -10.26 6.32
C GLY A 309 21.93 -9.42 5.30
N LEU A 310 20.67 -9.74 5.05
CA LEU A 310 19.80 -8.97 4.14
C LEU A 310 19.54 -7.55 4.64
N PHE A 311 19.33 -7.37 5.95
CA PHE A 311 19.18 -6.03 6.53
C PHE A 311 20.48 -5.24 6.55
N ARG A 312 21.62 -5.91 6.80
CA ARG A 312 22.96 -5.31 6.66
C ARG A 312 23.18 -4.82 5.24
N GLU A 313 22.84 -5.61 4.22
CA GLU A 313 22.92 -5.21 2.81
C GLU A 313 22.03 -3.99 2.52
N ALA A 314 20.78 -4.02 2.99
CA ALA A 314 19.84 -2.92 2.80
C ALA A 314 20.35 -1.61 3.40
N LEU A 315 20.97 -1.64 4.60
CA LEU A 315 21.57 -0.46 5.20
C LEU A 315 22.88 -0.06 4.50
N SER A 316 23.72 -1.01 4.11
CA SER A 316 25.01 -0.75 3.43
C SER A 316 24.82 -0.04 2.08
N LYS A 317 23.72 -0.30 1.37
CA LYS A 317 23.37 0.44 0.15
C LYS A 317 23.01 1.91 0.41
N ARG A 318 22.57 2.23 1.63
CA ARG A 318 22.14 3.59 2.05
C ARG A 318 23.24 4.35 2.78
N MET A 319 24.16 3.67 3.45
CA MET A 319 25.21 4.27 4.24
C MET A 319 26.43 3.35 4.38
N ASP A 320 27.60 3.96 4.48
CA ASP A 320 28.79 3.27 4.97
C ASP A 320 28.63 3.04 6.48
N LEU A 321 28.41 1.77 6.85
CA LEU A 321 28.17 1.40 8.25
C LEU A 321 29.37 1.70 9.14
N GLU A 322 30.61 1.58 8.63
CA GLU A 322 31.81 1.88 9.41
C GLU A 322 31.98 3.38 9.64
N ALA A 323 31.58 4.20 8.66
CA ALA A 323 31.60 5.65 8.80
C ALA A 323 30.49 6.16 9.74
N VAL A 324 29.31 5.54 9.70
CA VAL A 324 28.10 6.03 10.38
C VAL A 324 27.90 5.40 11.76
N PHE A 325 28.27 4.14 11.98
CA PHE A 325 28.07 3.44 13.26
C PHE A 325 29.38 3.32 14.05
N ALA A 326 29.32 3.53 15.36
CA ALA A 326 30.47 3.40 16.25
C ALA A 326 30.95 1.95 16.38
N ASN A 327 29.99 1.02 16.41
CA ASN A 327 30.21 -0.42 16.30
C ASN A 327 29.12 -0.99 15.37
N PRO A 328 29.43 -1.25 14.09
CA PRO A 328 28.41 -1.62 13.11
C PRO A 328 27.60 -2.86 13.45
N ASP A 329 28.24 -3.93 13.93
CA ASP A 329 27.55 -5.16 14.30
C ASP A 329 26.62 -4.94 15.50
N ALA A 330 27.11 -4.32 16.56
CA ALA A 330 26.31 -4.10 17.77
C ALA A 330 25.12 -3.15 17.53
N VAL A 331 25.32 -2.10 16.72
CA VAL A 331 24.24 -1.16 16.36
C VAL A 331 23.20 -1.83 15.47
N LEU A 332 23.65 -2.61 14.48
CA LEU A 332 22.76 -3.39 13.60
C LEU A 332 21.90 -4.36 14.41
N ASP A 333 22.52 -5.16 15.26
CA ASP A 333 21.81 -6.18 16.05
C ASP A 333 20.80 -5.53 16.96
N ARG A 334 21.21 -4.42 17.62
CA ARG A 334 20.32 -3.70 18.51
C ARG A 334 19.09 -3.14 17.80
N VAL A 335 19.27 -2.52 16.63
CA VAL A 335 18.13 -1.94 15.91
C VAL A 335 17.21 -3.01 15.31
N LEU A 336 17.75 -4.16 14.90
CA LEU A 336 16.95 -5.28 14.41
C LEU A 336 16.09 -5.90 15.52
N GLN A 337 16.67 -6.08 16.71
CA GLN A 337 15.94 -6.52 17.91
C GLN A 337 14.74 -5.63 18.26
N HIS A 338 14.79 -4.33 17.91
CA HIS A 338 13.73 -3.37 18.24
C HIS A 338 12.65 -3.21 17.17
N THR A 339 12.87 -3.73 15.96
CA THR A 339 12.04 -3.39 14.80
C THR A 339 11.24 -4.57 14.24
N GLY A 340 11.55 -5.81 14.67
CA GLY A 340 10.78 -7.01 14.29
C GLY A 340 10.76 -7.24 12.77
N GLY A 341 11.83 -6.83 12.08
CA GLY A 341 11.95 -6.95 10.63
C GLY A 341 11.09 -5.96 9.82
N SER A 342 10.35 -5.05 10.47
CA SER A 342 9.66 -3.96 9.77
C SER A 342 10.68 -2.98 9.20
N LEU A 343 10.88 -3.01 7.88
CA LEU A 343 11.81 -2.09 7.20
C LEU A 343 11.40 -0.63 7.43
N ARG A 344 10.11 -0.34 7.47
CA ARG A 344 9.60 1.00 7.78
C ARG A 344 10.00 1.44 9.18
N ASP A 345 9.72 0.60 10.19
CA ASP A 345 10.02 0.95 11.58
C ASP A 345 11.54 0.99 11.82
N LEU A 346 12.34 0.17 11.13
CA LEU A 346 13.81 0.27 11.10
C LEU A 346 14.29 1.64 10.61
N MET A 347 13.79 2.09 9.46
CA MET A 347 14.15 3.38 8.88
C MET A 347 13.70 4.56 9.75
N GLU A 348 12.48 4.50 10.29
CA GLU A 348 11.96 5.50 11.23
C GLU A 348 12.78 5.54 12.53
N HIS A 349 13.17 4.38 13.06
CA HIS A 349 13.97 4.29 14.29
C HIS A 349 15.38 4.85 14.13
N LEU A 350 16.07 4.47 13.05
CA LEU A 350 17.41 5.00 12.75
C LEU A 350 17.37 6.53 12.58
N ARG A 351 16.35 7.07 11.91
CA ARG A 351 16.16 8.51 11.77
C ARG A 351 16.03 9.21 13.12
N GLU A 352 15.26 8.66 14.04
CA GLU A 352 15.14 9.22 15.38
C GLU A 352 16.48 9.11 16.14
N ALA A 353 17.15 7.96 16.06
CA ALA A 353 18.43 7.74 16.72
C ALA A 353 19.52 8.70 16.20
N PHE A 354 19.56 8.98 14.90
CA PHE A 354 20.47 9.99 14.31
C PHE A 354 20.21 11.42 14.82
N VAL A 355 18.95 11.76 15.16
CA VAL A 355 18.61 13.06 15.72
C VAL A 355 19.04 13.17 17.18
N LEU A 356 18.99 12.06 17.92
CA LEU A 356 19.37 12.02 19.34
C LEU A 356 20.89 11.89 19.56
N ALA A 357 21.60 11.37 18.56
CA ALA A 357 23.04 11.18 18.61
C ALA A 357 23.79 12.48 18.91
N GLN A 358 24.65 12.44 19.93
CA GLN A 358 25.49 13.57 20.34
C GLN A 358 26.87 13.56 19.68
N GLY A 359 27.29 12.40 19.16
CA GLY A 359 28.58 12.20 18.50
C GLY A 359 28.49 12.13 16.97
N PRO A 360 29.64 12.02 16.28
CA PRO A 360 29.69 11.92 14.82
C PRO A 360 29.26 10.54 14.29
N LYS A 361 29.17 9.53 15.16
CA LYS A 361 28.74 8.16 14.84
C LYS A 361 27.61 7.72 15.75
N LEU A 362 26.70 6.92 15.22
CA LEU A 362 25.58 6.35 15.96
C LEU A 362 26.07 5.24 16.89
N THR A 363 25.64 5.27 18.14
CA THR A 363 25.94 4.26 19.15
C THR A 363 24.71 3.43 19.51
N VAL A 364 24.93 2.31 20.21
CA VAL A 364 23.84 1.50 20.79
C VAL A 364 22.98 2.34 21.76
N ALA A 365 23.60 3.26 22.51
CA ALA A 365 22.87 4.12 23.44
C ALA A 365 21.92 5.09 22.72
N ASP A 366 22.26 5.56 21.52
CA ASP A 366 21.40 6.43 20.72
C ASP A 366 20.18 5.67 20.17
N VAL A 367 20.39 4.41 19.76
CA VAL A 367 19.31 3.48 19.37
C VAL A 367 18.37 3.24 20.57
N ASP A 368 18.93 2.93 21.74
CA ASP A 368 18.14 2.76 22.96
C ASP A 368 17.38 4.05 23.34
N ALA A 369 17.99 5.24 23.19
CA ALA A 369 17.30 6.51 23.46
C ALA A 369 16.10 6.73 22.52
N ALA A 370 16.25 6.41 21.23
CA ALA A 370 15.17 6.46 20.25
C ALA A 370 14.03 5.47 20.60
N LEU A 371 14.39 4.27 21.08
CA LEU A 371 13.43 3.29 21.60
C LEU A 371 12.61 3.89 22.74
N HIS A 372 13.27 4.42 23.78
CA HIS A 372 12.58 4.95 24.96
C HIS A 372 11.56 6.03 24.60
N LYS A 373 11.89 6.93 23.67
CA LYS A 373 10.97 7.97 23.19
C LYS A 373 9.74 7.36 22.50
N ARG A 374 9.93 6.36 21.62
CA ARG A 374 8.84 5.69 20.89
C ARG A 374 7.95 4.89 21.84
N VAL A 375 8.55 4.16 22.78
CA VAL A 375 7.89 3.36 23.81
C VAL A 375 7.00 4.23 24.69
N GLY A 376 7.43 5.44 25.07
CA GLY A 376 6.63 6.36 25.87
C GLY A 376 5.25 6.68 25.28
N ILE A 377 5.18 6.94 23.97
CA ILE A 377 3.91 7.24 23.27
C ILE A 377 3.02 5.99 23.20
N ILE A 378 3.61 4.85 22.81
CA ILE A 378 2.86 3.60 22.65
C ILE A 378 2.33 3.10 24.00
N ARG A 379 3.11 3.28 25.08
CA ARG A 379 2.73 2.95 26.45
C ARG A 379 1.41 3.58 26.85
N ASP A 380 1.30 4.89 26.66
CA ASP A 380 0.09 5.62 27.04
C ASP A 380 -1.12 5.18 26.20
N GLN A 381 -0.90 4.87 24.92
CA GLN A 381 -1.93 4.32 24.03
C GLN A 381 -2.39 2.92 24.46
N VAL A 382 -1.46 2.03 24.84
CA VAL A 382 -1.79 0.68 25.32
C VAL A 382 -2.53 0.77 26.65
N ARG A 383 -2.07 1.61 27.58
CA ARG A 383 -2.72 1.84 28.88
C ARG A 383 -4.15 2.34 28.71
N ILE A 384 -4.39 3.32 27.84
CA ILE A 384 -5.74 3.85 27.56
C ILE A 384 -6.61 2.78 26.90
N SER A 385 -6.05 1.96 26.01
CA SER A 385 -6.82 0.92 25.32
C SER A 385 -7.25 -0.25 26.20
N GLY A 386 -6.58 -0.48 27.34
CA GLY A 386 -6.82 -1.65 28.19
C GLY A 386 -6.33 -3.00 27.61
N LYS A 387 -5.69 -3.01 26.43
CA LYS A 387 -5.37 -4.23 25.66
C LYS A 387 -4.08 -4.95 26.05
N ALA A 388 -3.46 -4.60 27.19
CA ALA A 388 -2.17 -5.17 27.57
C ALA A 388 -2.20 -6.70 27.78
N GLU A 389 -3.29 -7.22 28.36
CA GLU A 389 -3.47 -8.68 28.53
C GLU A 389 -3.65 -9.40 27.20
N LEU A 390 -4.45 -8.83 26.29
CA LEU A 390 -4.67 -9.34 24.94
C LEU A 390 -3.35 -9.42 24.16
N LEU A 391 -2.53 -8.36 24.23
CA LEU A 391 -1.20 -8.34 23.62
C LEU A 391 -0.30 -9.46 24.18
N ALA A 392 -0.28 -9.64 25.50
CA ALA A 392 0.49 -10.70 26.13
C ALA A 392 -0.03 -12.11 25.78
N ALA A 393 -1.33 -12.28 25.55
CA ALA A 393 -1.89 -13.54 25.09
C ALA A 393 -1.38 -13.89 23.69
N ILE A 394 -1.48 -12.95 22.74
CA ILE A 394 -1.01 -13.11 21.35
C ILE A 394 0.47 -13.51 21.30
N GLU A 395 1.29 -12.85 22.13
CA GLU A 395 2.72 -13.13 22.19
C GLU A 395 3.06 -14.53 22.70
N ARG A 396 2.23 -15.11 23.58
CA ARG A 396 2.45 -16.48 24.09
C ARG A 396 1.94 -17.56 23.15
N THR A 397 0.86 -17.28 22.43
CA THR A 397 0.20 -18.27 21.56
C THR A 397 0.66 -18.19 20.12
N HIS A 398 1.36 -17.10 19.75
CA HIS A 398 1.73 -16.77 18.38
C HIS A 398 0.54 -16.72 17.40
N SER A 399 -0.66 -16.48 17.93
CA SER A 399 -1.93 -16.55 17.21
C SER A 399 -2.85 -15.38 17.58
N LEU A 400 -3.80 -15.08 16.69
CA LEU A 400 -4.86 -14.13 17.02
C LEU A 400 -5.90 -14.85 17.90
N PRO A 401 -6.32 -14.25 19.02
CA PRO A 401 -7.42 -14.77 19.83
C PRO A 401 -8.75 -14.57 19.11
N GLU A 402 -9.78 -15.24 19.61
CA GLU A 402 -11.15 -15.04 19.14
C GLU A 402 -11.61 -13.58 19.30
N GLY A 403 -12.45 -13.13 18.37
CA GLY A 403 -12.99 -11.77 18.33
C GLY A 403 -12.20 -10.79 17.46
N THR A 404 -12.71 -9.56 17.36
CA THR A 404 -12.23 -8.55 16.39
C THR A 404 -11.26 -7.53 16.98
N GLU A 405 -10.99 -7.60 18.28
CA GLU A 405 -10.17 -6.60 18.97
C GLU A 405 -8.72 -6.52 18.46
N ALA A 406 -8.19 -7.64 17.98
CA ALA A 406 -6.83 -7.75 17.47
C ALA A 406 -6.64 -7.06 16.10
N LEU A 407 -7.72 -6.82 15.35
CA LEU A 407 -7.65 -6.14 14.05
C LEU A 407 -7.16 -4.70 14.17
N GLN A 408 -7.63 -4.00 15.21
CA GLN A 408 -7.17 -2.64 15.52
C GLN A 408 -5.68 -2.64 15.93
N LEU A 409 -5.20 -3.72 16.57
CA LEU A 409 -3.80 -3.87 16.94
C LEU A 409 -2.91 -4.13 15.71
N LEU A 410 -3.38 -4.91 14.74
CA LEU A 410 -2.72 -5.08 13.43
C LEU A 410 -2.69 -3.76 12.63
N TYR A 411 -3.80 -3.01 12.60
CA TYR A 411 -3.85 -1.71 11.92
C TYR A 411 -2.85 -0.71 12.51
N ARG A 412 -2.70 -0.69 13.83
CA ARG A 412 -1.71 0.12 14.56
C ARG A 412 -0.28 -0.46 14.49
N ARG A 413 -0.09 -1.63 13.89
CA ARG A 413 1.18 -2.38 13.81
C ARG A 413 1.76 -2.74 15.18
N TYR A 414 0.90 -2.95 16.17
CA TYR A 414 1.33 -3.48 17.46
C TYR A 414 1.61 -4.97 17.39
N ILE A 415 1.01 -5.62 16.39
CA ILE A 415 1.21 -7.02 16.04
C ILE A 415 1.77 -7.08 14.62
N LEU A 416 2.75 -7.94 14.42
CA LEU A 416 3.37 -8.26 13.15
C LEU A 416 2.93 -9.68 12.73
N LYS A 417 2.78 -9.90 11.42
CA LYS A 417 2.44 -11.20 10.84
C LYS A 417 3.60 -11.70 9.99
N TYR A 418 4.08 -12.90 10.27
CA TYR A 418 5.22 -13.53 9.61
C TYR A 418 4.78 -14.80 8.88
N ASN A 419 5.60 -15.25 7.93
CA ASN A 419 5.39 -16.50 7.19
C ASN A 419 5.97 -17.73 7.94
N GLY A 420 5.90 -18.92 7.35
CA GLY A 420 6.35 -20.19 7.92
C GLY A 420 5.13 -21.05 8.28
N GLU A 421 4.68 -20.97 9.53
CA GLU A 421 3.39 -21.52 9.99
C GLU A 421 2.29 -20.44 10.08
N GLU A 422 2.51 -19.28 9.42
CA GLU A 422 1.71 -18.07 9.58
C GLU A 422 1.47 -17.67 11.04
N TRP A 423 2.45 -17.02 11.65
CA TRP A 423 2.42 -16.70 13.07
C TRP A 423 2.41 -15.19 13.34
N TYR A 424 1.97 -14.84 14.54
CA TYR A 424 1.85 -13.46 15.01
C TYR A 424 2.81 -13.20 16.18
N ALA A 425 3.40 -12.02 16.20
CA ALA A 425 4.20 -11.56 17.33
C ALA A 425 3.90 -10.10 17.62
N LEU A 426 4.14 -9.67 18.85
CA LEU A 426 4.15 -8.26 19.15
C LEU A 426 5.32 -7.58 18.44
N HIS A 427 5.07 -6.35 17.99
CA HIS A 427 6.16 -5.46 17.61
C HIS A 427 7.08 -5.27 18.85
N PRO A 428 8.42 -5.32 18.72
CA PRO A 428 9.29 -5.27 19.90
C PRO A 428 9.08 -4.06 20.81
N TYR A 429 8.82 -2.86 20.26
CA TYR A 429 8.37 -1.68 21.03
C TYR A 429 7.18 -1.94 21.97
N VAL A 430 6.22 -2.74 21.53
CA VAL A 430 5.01 -3.08 22.30
C VAL A 430 5.34 -4.19 23.29
N ARG A 431 6.11 -5.19 22.87
CA ARG A 431 6.58 -6.26 23.75
C ARG A 431 7.34 -5.70 24.94
N SER A 432 8.19 -4.69 24.76
CA SER A 432 9.01 -4.10 25.82
C SER A 432 8.23 -3.26 26.85
N LEU A 433 6.92 -3.04 26.64
CA LEU A 433 6.12 -2.21 27.54
C LEU A 433 5.96 -2.85 28.93
N PRO A 434 6.14 -2.10 30.02
CA PRO A 434 5.92 -2.60 31.38
C PRO A 434 4.52 -3.20 31.58
N GLU A 435 3.49 -2.60 30.97
CA GLU A 435 2.10 -3.05 31.04
C GLU A 435 1.94 -4.44 30.42
N VAL A 436 2.63 -4.72 29.33
CA VAL A 436 2.62 -6.03 28.64
C VAL A 436 3.51 -7.02 29.37
N GLN A 437 4.72 -6.60 29.78
CA GLN A 437 5.65 -7.43 30.55
C GLN A 437 5.06 -7.91 31.87
N ARG A 438 4.23 -7.10 32.53
CA ARG A 438 3.49 -7.52 33.74
C ARG A 438 2.65 -8.78 33.51
N PHE A 439 2.06 -8.91 32.33
CA PHE A 439 1.31 -10.11 31.99
C PHE A 439 2.25 -11.22 31.51
N LEU A 440 3.27 -10.92 30.69
CA LEU A 440 4.21 -11.94 30.18
C LEU A 440 5.06 -12.60 31.25
N GLY A 441 5.39 -11.87 32.32
CA GLY A 441 6.11 -12.41 33.47
C GLY A 441 5.35 -13.56 34.14
N PRO A 442 6.05 -14.37 34.96
CA PRO A 442 5.37 -15.42 35.73
C PRO A 442 4.25 -14.80 36.56
N LYS A 443 3.03 -15.34 36.44
CA LYS A 443 1.94 -14.97 37.34
C LYS A 443 2.44 -15.26 38.75
N THR A 444 2.81 -14.24 39.52
CA THR A 444 2.94 -14.38 40.96
C THR A 444 1.59 -14.86 41.45
N SER A 445 1.52 -16.11 41.87
CA SER A 445 0.37 -16.69 42.54
C SER A 445 0.04 -15.81 43.74
N ALA A 446 -0.95 -14.93 43.61
CA ALA A 446 -1.55 -14.27 44.74
C ALA A 446 -2.37 -15.34 45.47
N SER A 447 -1.81 -15.78 46.60
CA SER A 447 -2.45 -16.59 47.64
C SER A 447 -3.65 -15.87 48.26
#